data_AF-A0A2S8UUN6-F1
#
_entry.id   AF-A0A2S8UUN6-F1
#
_cell.length_a   1.000
_cell.length_b   1.000
_cell.length_c   1.000
_cell.angle_alpha   90.00
_cell.angle_beta   90.00
_cell.angle_gamma   90.00
#
_symmetry.space_group_name_H-M   'P 1'
#
loop_
_entity.id
_entity.type
_entity.pdbx_description
1 polymer ?
#
loop_
_entity_poly.entity_id
_entity_poly.type
_entity_poly.pdbx_seq_one_letter_code
_entity_poly.pdbx_strand_id
1 'polypeptide(L)' 'MIVKPKNDSTRKIVRYVGGAATLLILASFLYQWNNGLVVDDTETFGFMLAFTGFLSTFLPTKKKATN' A
#
# COMPACT_ATOMS: atom_id res chain seq x y z
N MET A 1 8.54 15.94 6.80
CA MET A 1 9.49 15.35 7.75
C MET A 1 9.21 13.85 7.81
N ILE A 2 10.03 13.01 7.16
CA ILE A 2 9.88 11.55 7.22
C ILE A 2 10.50 11.09 8.54
N VAL A 3 9.68 10.71 9.51
CA VAL A 3 10.16 10.19 10.80
C VAL A 3 10.93 8.91 10.53
N LYS A 4 12.26 8.96 10.69
CA LYS A 4 13.13 7.78 10.58
C LYS A 4 13.03 7.01 11.90
N PRO A 5 12.45 5.80 11.93
CA PRO A 5 12.46 4.98 13.13
C PRO A 5 13.90 4.60 13.49
N LYS A 6 14.27 4.80 14.75
CA LYS A 6 15.62 4.56 15.31
C LYS A 6 15.99 3.07 15.41
N ASN A 7 15.03 2.17 15.17
CA ASN A 7 15.15 0.72 15.31
C ASN A 7 14.62 -0.02 14.06
N ASP A 8 15.41 -0.96 13.53
CA ASP A 8 15.04 -1.79 12.37
C ASP A 8 13.77 -2.62 12.61
N SER A 9 13.56 -3.04 13.87
CA SER A 9 12.34 -3.77 14.26
C SER A 9 11.09 -2.89 14.18
N THR A 10 11.17 -1.65 14.67
CA THR A 10 10.07 -0.67 14.59
C THR A 10 9.73 -0.34 13.13
N ARG A 11 10.74 -0.22 12.25
CA ARG A 11 10.53 0.01 10.81
C ARG A 11 9.76 -1.13 10.14
N LYS A 12 10.12 -2.38 10.47
CA LYS A 12 9.43 -3.56 9.95
C LYS A 12 7.98 -3.59 10.40
N ILE A 13 7.73 -3.39 11.70
CA ILE A 13 6.37 -3.37 12.27
C ILE A 13 5.50 -2.33 11.56
N VAL A 14 5.99 -1.09 11.43
CA VAL A 14 5.24 -0.02 10.76
C VAL A 14 4.93 -0.38 9.30
N ARG A 15 5.89 -0.97 8.57
CA ARG A 15 5.66 -1.42 7.19
C ARG A 15 4.59 -2.49 7.10
N TYR A 16 4.63 -3.52 7.95
CA TYR A 16 3.65 -4.61 7.91
C TYR A 16 2.26 -4.17 8.38
N VAL A 17 2.17 -3.35 9.43
CA VAL A 17 0.89 -2.79 9.90
C VAL A 17 0.29 -1.87 8.83
N GLY A 18 1.08 -0.96 8.26
CA GLY A 18 0.63 -0.10 7.16
C GLY A 18 0.21 -0.90 5.92
N GLY A 19 0.94 -1.96 5.58
CA GLY A 19 0.59 -2.87 4.51
C GLY A 19 -0.73 -3.59 4.75
N ALA A 20 -0.96 -4.11 5.96
CA ALA A 20 -2.21 -4.76 6.32
C ALA A 20 -3.41 -3.80 6.23
N ALA A 21 -3.26 -2.56 6.73
CA ALA A 21 -4.29 -1.54 6.60
C ALA A 21 -4.58 -1.19 5.12
N THR A 22 -3.53 -1.10 4.30
CA THR A 22 -3.69 -0.85 2.86
C THR A 22 -4.41 -2.00 2.15
N LEU A 23 -4.14 -3.25 2.55
CA LEU A 23 -4.85 -4.42 2.02
C LEU A 23 -6.34 -4.41 2.39
N LEU A 24 -6.71 -3.96 3.60
CA LEU A 24 -8.12 -3.81 3.98
C LEU A 24 -8.82 -2.76 3.12
N ILE A 25 -8.14 -1.64 2.82
CA ILE A 25 -8.65 -0.62 1.90
C ILE A 25 -8.82 -1.21 0.49
N LEU A 26 -7.83 -1.93 -0.03
CA LEU A 26 -7.96 -2.57 -1.35
C LEU A 26 -9.09 -3.62 -1.38
N ALA A 27 -9.29 -4.36 -0.28
CA ALA A 27 -10.37 -5.32 -0.16
C ALA A 27 -11.76 -4.66 -0.16
N SER A 28 -11.91 -3.44 0.38
CA SER A 28 -13.19 -2.73 0.31
C SER A 28 -13.58 -2.36 -1.12
N PHE A 29 -12.61 -1.97 -1.95
CA PHE A 29 -12.85 -1.73 -3.39
C PHE A 29 -13.29 -3.00 -4.12
N LEU A 30 -12.66 -4.15 -3.82
CA LEU A 30 -13.10 -5.44 -4.36
C LEU A 30 -14.54 -5.78 -3.96
N TYR A 31 -14.90 -5.50 -2.71
CA TYR A 31 -16.29 -5.66 -2.24
C TYR A 31 -17.25 -4.72 -2.97
N GLN A 32 -16.90 -3.44 -3.15
CA GLN A 32 -17.73 -2.48 -3.89
C GLN A 32 -17.99 -2.95 -5.32
N TRP A 33 -16.95 -3.38 -6.05
CA TRP A 33 -17.11 -3.94 -7.39
C TRP A 33 -17.96 -5.21 -7.42
N ASN A 34 -17.74 -6.14 -6.48
CA ASN A 34 -18.49 -7.39 -6.44
C ASN A 34 -19.98 -7.18 -6.16
N ASN A 35 -20.34 -6.12 -5.44
CA ASN A 35 -21.73 -5.80 -5.10
C ASN A 35 -22.37 -4.77 -6.05
N GLY A 36 -21.68 -4.38 -7.14
CA GLY A 36 -22.18 -3.39 -8.09
C GLY A 36 -22.37 -2.00 -7.48
N LEU A 37 -21.65 -1.68 -6.41
CA LEU A 37 -21.64 -0.34 -5.83
C LEU A 37 -20.95 0.62 -6.82
N VAL A 38 -21.48 1.84 -6.91
CA VAL A 38 -20.88 2.88 -7.75
C VAL A 38 -19.50 3.19 -7.19
N VAL A 39 -18.50 3.14 -8.08
CA VAL A 39 -17.14 3.62 -7.82
C VAL A 39 -16.90 4.81 -8.73
N ASP A 40 -16.81 6.00 -8.16
CA ASP A 40 -16.62 7.23 -8.93
C ASP A 40 -15.15 7.46 -9.32
N ASP A 41 -14.88 8.56 -10.04
CA ASP A 41 -13.54 8.90 -10.51
C ASP A 41 -12.57 9.18 -9.34
N THR A 42 -13.07 9.72 -8.23
CA THR A 42 -12.25 10.03 -7.04
C THR A 42 -11.87 8.76 -6.30
N GLU A 43 -12.83 7.84 -6.13
CA GLU A 43 -12.61 6.52 -5.54
C GLU A 43 -11.67 5.68 -6.41
N THR A 44 -11.82 5.75 -7.73
CA THR A 44 -10.91 5.08 -8.69
C THR A 44 -9.48 5.62 -8.56
N PHE A 45 -9.32 6.93 -8.44
CA PHE A 45 -8.02 7.55 -8.20
C PHE A 45 -7.42 7.13 -6.85
N GLY A 46 -8.24 7.08 -5.80
CA GLY A 46 -7.85 6.59 -4.48
C GLY A 46 -7.41 5.13 -4.50
N PHE A 47 -8.12 4.27 -5.22
CA PHE A 47 -7.72 2.88 -5.46
C PHE A 47 -6.36 2.80 -6.13
N MET A 48 -6.14 3.55 -7.22
CA MET A 48 -4.84 3.55 -7.90
C MET A 48 -3.72 4.00 -6.97
N LEU A 49 -3.92 5.03 -6.17
CA LEU A 49 -2.93 5.48 -5.18
C LEU A 49 -2.61 4.40 -4.14
N ALA A 50 -3.64 3.78 -3.54
CA ALA A 50 -3.46 2.72 -2.56
C ALA A 50 -2.74 1.50 -3.16
N PHE A 51 -3.13 1.11 -4.37
CA PHE A 51 -2.55 -0.03 -5.08
C PHE A 51 -1.08 0.22 -5.45
N THR A 52 -0.77 1.37 -6.04
CA THR A 52 0.59 1.73 -6.45
C THR A 52 1.49 1.96 -5.24
N GLY A 53 0.96 2.56 -4.16
CA GLY A 53 1.64 2.71 -2.88
C GLY A 53 1.97 1.37 -2.23
N PHE A 54 1.04 0.42 -2.25
CA PHE A 54 1.27 -0.94 -1.77
C PHE A 54 2.36 -1.64 -2.57
N LEU A 55 2.26 -1.64 -3.90
CA LEU A 55 3.25 -2.27 -4.78
C LEU A 55 4.63 -1.65 -4.61
N SER A 56 4.76 -0.33 -4.61
CA SER A 56 6.05 0.34 -4.41
C SER A 56 6.67 0.05 -3.04
N THR A 57 5.82 -0.16 -2.01
CA THR A 57 6.28 -0.48 -0.66
C THR A 57 6.69 -1.94 -0.53
N PHE A 58 6.02 -2.89 -1.19
CA PHE A 58 6.22 -4.34 -0.97
C PHE A 58 6.95 -5.07 -2.09
N LEU A 59 6.96 -4.55 -3.32
CA LEU A 59 7.74 -5.13 -4.40
C LEU A 59 9.24 -4.98 -4.10
N PRO A 60 10.03 -6.05 -4.26
CA PRO A 60 11.47 -5.98 -4.09
C PRO A 60 12.07 -5.12 -5.21
N THR A 61 12.75 -4.03 -4.85
CA THR A 61 13.60 -3.31 -5.78
C THR A 61 14.89 -4.09 -5.97
N LYS A 62 15.32 -4.30 -7.22
CA LYS A 62 16.61 -4.92 -7.51
C LYS A 62 17.68 -4.10 -6.81
N LYS A 63 18.49 -4.71 -5.93
CA LYS A 63 19.74 -4.09 -5.49
C LYS A 63 20.56 -3.86 -6.75
N LYS A 64 20.98 -2.62 -7.01
CA LYS A 64 22.03 -2.38 -8.02
C LYS A 64 23.19 -3.29 -7.62
N ALA A 65 23.60 -4.18 -8.52
CA ALA A 65 24.89 -4.84 -8.39
C ALA A 65 25.93 -3.73 -8.45
N THR A 66 26.49 -3.38 -7.29
CA THR A 66 27.72 -2.60 -7.24
C THR A 66 28.80 -3.55 -7.76
N ASN A 67 29.11 -3.43 -9.05
CA ASN A 67 30.39 -3.90 -9.57
C ASN A 67 31.48 -2.95 -9.08
#